data_AF-A0A4R2FU08-F1
#
_entry.id   AF-A0A4R2FU08-F1
#
_cell.length_a   1.000
_cell.length_b   1.000
_cell.length_c   1.000
_cell.angle_alpha   90.00
_cell.angle_beta   90.00
_cell.angle_gamma   90.00
#
_symmetry.space_group_name_H-M   'P 1'
#
loop_
_entity.id
_entity.type
_entity.pdbx_description
1 polymer ?
#
loop_
_entity_poly.entity_id
_entity_poly.type
_entity_poly.pdbx_seq_one_letter_code
_entity_poly.pdbx_strand_id
1 'polypeptide(L)'
;MQLIEHLTEKTYFHTRQIINYVETEFGVSYTVTDINKWLHHHDFSYKKPKGVPHKLKPEEQQAFIEDYNEKFKSNEALVLFMDTVHPT
;
A
#
# COMPACT_ATOMS: atom_id res chain seq x y z
N MET A 1 -20.53 -9.16 9.45
CA MET A 1 -19.46 -9.09 8.44
C MET A 1 -18.15 -8.49 8.97
N GLN A 2 -17.92 -8.47 10.29
CA GLN A 2 -16.82 -7.72 10.92
C GLN A 2 -15.41 -8.06 10.40
N LEU A 3 -15.10 -9.33 10.15
CA LEU A 3 -13.78 -9.70 9.59
C LEU A 3 -13.60 -9.21 8.15
N ILE A 4 -14.64 -9.25 7.32
CA ILE A 4 -14.59 -8.77 5.93
C ILE A 4 -14.41 -7.24 5.92
N GLU A 5 -15.17 -6.53 6.75
CA GLU A 5 -15.04 -5.07 6.90
C GLU A 5 -13.62 -4.68 7.33
N HIS A 6 -13.09 -5.32 8.37
CA HIS A 6 -11.73 -5.09 8.85
C HIS A 6 -10.66 -5.36 7.79
N LEU A 7 -10.75 -6.48 7.07
CA LEU A 7 -9.78 -6.84 6.02
C LEU A 7 -9.91 -5.98 4.76
N THR A 8 -11.06 -5.35 4.55
CA THR A 8 -11.26 -4.37 3.47
C THR A 8 -10.58 -3.04 3.80
N GLU A 9 -10.64 -2.61 5.06
CA GLU A 9 -9.99 -1.38 5.53
C GLU A 9 -8.49 -1.55 5.74
N LYS A 10 -8.05 -2.72 6.21
CA LYS A 10 -6.67 -2.98 6.61
C LYS A 10 -6.02 -4.07 5.78
N THR A 11 -5.05 -3.67 4.97
CA THR A 11 -4.18 -4.61 4.25
C THR A 11 -3.04 -5.09 5.16
N TYR A 12 -2.87 -6.40 5.27
CA TYR A 12 -1.77 -7.03 5.99
C TYR A 12 -0.65 -7.47 5.04
N PHE A 13 0.60 -7.49 5.53
CA PHE A 13 1.75 -7.96 4.75
C PHE A 13 1.85 -9.48 4.74
N HIS A 14 1.43 -10.13 5.83
CA HIS A 14 1.53 -11.58 5.98
C HIS A 14 0.23 -12.16 6.52
N THR A 15 -0.14 -13.32 5.98
CA THR A 15 -1.29 -14.11 6.41
C THR A 15 -1.29 -14.43 7.91
N ARG A 16 -0.12 -14.60 8.53
CA ARG A 16 0.01 -14.80 9.99
C ARG A 16 -0.53 -13.62 10.81
N GLN A 17 -0.44 -12.40 10.30
CA GLN A 17 -0.99 -11.24 10.99
C GLN A 17 -2.52 -11.25 10.99
N ILE A 18 -3.12 -11.79 9.92
CA ILE A 18 -4.56 -12.01 9.84
C ILE A 18 -4.97 -13.10 10.85
N ILE A 19 -4.23 -14.22 10.91
CA ILE A 19 -4.50 -15.30 11.88
C ILE A 19 -4.46 -14.75 13.31
N ASN A 20 -3.40 -14.02 13.68
CA ASN A 20 -3.29 -13.45 15.03
C ASN A 20 -4.44 -12.50 15.36
N TYR A 21 -4.87 -11.67 14.39
CA TYR A 21 -6.03 -10.79 14.58
C TYR A 21 -7.31 -11.60 14.80
N VAL A 22 -7.54 -12.64 13.99
CA VAL A 22 -8.73 -13.48 14.12
C VAL A 22 -8.76 -14.24 15.44
N GLU A 23 -7.61 -14.74 15.88
CA GLU A 23 -7.47 -15.41 17.18
C GLU A 23 -7.69 -14.44 18.35
N THR A 24 -7.19 -13.20 18.25
CA THR A 24 -7.35 -12.19 19.29
C THR A 24 -8.79 -11.70 19.41
N GLU A 25 -9.46 -11.41 18.29
CA GLU A 25 -10.80 -10.81 18.30
C GLU A 25 -11.93 -11.85 18.42
N PHE A 26 -11.75 -13.04 17.84
CA PHE A 26 -12.81 -14.05 17.75
C PHE A 26 -12.49 -15.34 18.51
N GLY A 27 -11.28 -15.50 19.05
CA GLY A 27 -10.87 -16.72 19.76
C GLY A 27 -10.73 -17.95 18.87
N VAL A 28 -10.68 -17.77 17.55
CA VAL A 28 -10.57 -18.86 16.56
C VAL A 28 -9.18 -18.87 15.95
N SER A 29 -8.49 -20.00 16.03
CA SER A 29 -7.18 -20.18 15.40
C SER A 29 -7.33 -20.87 14.04
N TYR A 30 -6.68 -20.34 13.02
CA TYR A 30 -6.65 -20.89 11.67
C TYR A 30 -5.24 -21.32 11.28
N THR A 31 -5.13 -22.36 10.45
CA THR A 31 -3.88 -22.62 9.74
C THR A 31 -3.71 -21.61 8.58
N VAL A 32 -2.48 -21.43 8.09
CA VAL A 32 -2.20 -20.59 6.92
C VAL A 32 -2.97 -21.06 5.68
N THR A 33 -3.13 -22.38 5.52
CA THR A 33 -3.89 -22.93 4.40
C THR A 33 -5.38 -22.62 4.50
N ASP A 34 -5.96 -22.72 5.70
CA ASP A 34 -7.39 -22.50 5.90
C ASP A 34 -7.76 -21.03 5.70
N ILE A 35 -6.97 -20.11 6.25
CA ILE A 35 -7.23 -18.68 6.07
C ILE A 35 -7.01 -18.26 4.60
N ASN A 36 -6.07 -18.85 3.87
CA ASN A 36 -5.92 -18.58 2.44
C ASN A 36 -7.15 -19.07 1.65
N LYS A 37 -7.68 -20.25 1.96
CA LYS A 37 -8.95 -20.74 1.37
C LYS A 37 -10.10 -19.81 1.69
N TRP A 38 -10.21 -19.37 2.94
CA TRP A 38 -11.25 -18.45 3.39
C TRP A 38 -11.16 -17.11 2.65
N LEU A 39 -9.96 -16.52 2.54
CA LEU A 39 -9.73 -15.27 1.81
C LEU A 39 -10.18 -15.39 0.34
N HIS A 40 -9.80 -16.47 -0.34
CA HIS A 40 -10.24 -16.72 -1.72
C HIS A 40 -11.75 -16.95 -1.84
N HIS A 41 -12.36 -17.64 -0.89
CA HIS A 41 -13.80 -17.85 -0.86
C HIS A 41 -14.60 -16.54 -0.70
N HIS A 42 -13.99 -15.55 -0.04
CA HIS A 42 -14.56 -14.21 0.15
C HIS A 42 -13.99 -13.17 -0.83
N ASP A 43 -13.50 -13.60 -2.00
CA ASP A 43 -13.03 -12.75 -3.10
C ASP A 43 -11.85 -11.82 -2.77
N PHE A 44 -11.12 -12.09 -1.69
CA PHE A 44 -9.86 -11.40 -1.42
C PHE A 44 -8.76 -11.90 -2.35
N SER A 45 -7.93 -10.97 -2.81
CA SER A 45 -6.79 -11.25 -3.68
C SER A 45 -5.51 -10.66 -3.11
N TYR A 46 -4.37 -11.24 -3.49
CA TYR A 46 -3.08 -10.69 -3.13
C TYR A 46 -2.84 -9.35 -3.83
N LYS A 47 -2.52 -8.33 -3.05
CA LYS A 47 -2.05 -7.04 -3.53
C LYS A 47 -0.55 -6.94 -3.33
N LYS A 48 0.20 -6.81 -4.44
CA LYS A 48 1.64 -6.54 -4.38
C LYS A 48 1.89 -5.27 -3.57
N PRO A 49 2.72 -5.29 -2.52
CA PRO A 49 3.08 -4.09 -1.79
C PRO A 49 3.65 -3.04 -2.74
N LYS A 50 3.22 -1.80 -2.59
CA LYS A 50 3.86 -0.69 -3.31
C LYS A 50 5.28 -0.56 -2.78
N GLY A 51 6.26 -0.57 -3.68
CA GLY A 51 7.65 -0.35 -3.32
C GLY A 51 7.79 1.05 -2.73
N VAL A 52 8.44 1.15 -1.58
CA VAL A 52 8.94 2.42 -1.08
C VAL A 52 10.33 2.63 -1.69
N PRO A 53 10.64 3.81 -2.23
CA PRO A 53 11.99 4.09 -2.74
C PRO A 53 13.03 3.79 -1.67
N HIS A 54 14.05 3.02 -2.02
CA HIS A 54 15.10 2.63 -1.06
C HIS A 54 15.85 3.83 -0.48
N LYS A 55 15.91 4.94 -1.23
CA LYS A 55 16.55 6.20 -0.84
C LYS A 55 15.53 7.26 -0.36
N LEU A 56 14.35 6.84 0.09
CA LEU A 56 13.35 7.76 0.61
C LEU A 56 13.91 8.53 1.80
N LYS A 57 13.92 9.86 1.68
CA LYS A 57 14.21 10.79 2.77
C LYS A 57 13.03 11.74 2.91
N PRO A 58 12.17 11.57 3.93
CA PRO A 58 10.92 12.33 4.05
C PRO A 58 11.13 13.84 4.05
N GLU A 59 12.18 14.33 4.72
CA GLU A 59 12.51 15.75 4.80
C GLU A 59 12.90 16.33 3.44
N GLU A 60 13.74 15.62 2.67
CA GLU A 60 14.11 16.05 1.31
C GLU A 60 12.90 16.03 0.36
N GLN A 61 12.02 15.04 0.51
CA GLN A 61 10.80 14.97 -0.30
C GLN A 61 9.82 16.10 0.04
N GLN A 62 9.67 16.45 1.33
CA GLN A 62 8.83 17.56 1.76
C GLN A 62 9.35 18.89 1.24
N ALA A 63 10.67 19.13 1.36
CA ALA A 63 11.31 20.32 0.81
C ALA A 63 11.13 20.43 -0.71
N PHE A 64 11.24 19.31 -1.45
CA PHE A 64 10.98 19.27 -2.88
C PHE A 64 9.52 19.63 -3.22
N ILE A 65 8.55 19.12 -2.47
CA ILE A 65 7.11 19.43 -2.70
C ILE A 65 6.83 20.91 -2.52
N GLU A 66 7.41 21.55 -1.51
CA GLU A 66 7.25 22.98 -1.24
C GLU A 66 7.83 23.83 -2.39
N ASP A 67 9.08 23.57 -2.77
CA ASP A 67 9.77 24.24 -3.88
C ASP A 67 9.04 24.04 -5.23
N TYR A 68 8.61 22.81 -5.52
CA TYR A 68 7.84 22.48 -6.71
C TYR A 68 6.53 23.30 -6.75
N ASN A 69 5.75 23.28 -5.68
CA ASN A 69 4.48 23.99 -5.64
C ASN A 69 4.66 25.51 -5.72
N GLU A 70 5.71 26.09 -5.13
CA GLU A 70 6.02 27.51 -5.27
C GLU A 70 6.31 27.88 -6.72
N LYS A 71 7.16 27.11 -7.40
CA LYS A 71 7.56 27.33 -8.79
C LYS A 71 6.39 27.24 -9.79
N PHE A 72 5.41 26.39 -9.50
CA PHE A 72 4.28 26.13 -10.40
C PHE A 72 2.96 26.81 -9.99
N LYS A 73 2.91 27.52 -8.86
CA LYS A 73 1.69 28.16 -8.35
C LYS A 73 1.17 29.34 -9.19
N SER A 74 1.95 29.88 -10.13
CA SER A 74 1.61 31.16 -10.80
C SER A 74 2.01 31.28 -12.28
N ASN A 75 2.40 30.20 -12.95
CA ASN A 75 2.81 30.28 -14.35
C ASN A 75 1.74 29.71 -15.28
N GLU A 76 1.18 30.54 -16.17
CA GLU A 76 0.42 30.08 -17.36
C GLU A 76 1.33 29.39 -18.39
N ALA A 77 2.63 29.26 -18.10
CA ALA A 77 3.60 28.60 -18.95
C ALA A 77 3.39 27.08 -18.96
N LEU A 78 3.52 26.49 -20.15
CA LEU A 78 3.47 25.05 -20.34
C LEU A 78 4.64 24.36 -19.63
N VAL A 79 4.32 23.45 -18.70
CA VAL A 79 5.31 22.62 -18.01
C VAL A 79 5.43 21.29 -18.74
N LEU A 80 6.62 20.97 -19.23
CA LEU A 80 6.92 19.69 -19.88
C LEU A 80 7.86 18.87 -18.99
N PHE A 81 7.44 17.66 -18.65
CA PHE A 81 8.28 16.68 -17.99
C PHE A 81 8.81 15.71 -19.04
N MET A 82 10.13 15.55 -19.09
CA MET A 82 10.79 14.60 -19.97
C MET A 82 11.66 13.69 -19.13
N ASP A 83 11.55 12.40 -19.38
CA ASP A 83 12.41 11.38 -18.79
C ASP A 83 13.03 10.56 -19.93
N THR A 84 14.26 10.12 -19.75
CA THR A 84 14.98 9.29 -20.73
C THR A 84 15.10 7.88 -20.17
N VAL A 85 14.49 6.91 -20.83
CA VAL A 85 14.74 5.49 -20.53
C VAL A 85 15.98 5.02 -21.27
N HIS A 86 16.77 4.14 -20.65
CA HIS A 86 17.83 3.43 -21.39
C HIS A 86 17.20 2.59 -22.51
N PRO A 87 17.77 2.59 -23.74
CA PRO A 87 17.32 1.69 -24.78
C PRO A 87 17.46 0.23 -24.33
N THR A 88 16.41 -0.56 -24.53
CA THR A 88 16.41 -2.02 -24.29
C THR A 88 17.22 -2.75 -25.35
#